data_AF-A0A915P7Z7-F1
#
_entry.id   AF-A0A915P7Z7-F1
#
_cell.length_a   1.000
_cell.length_b   1.000
_cell.length_c   1.000
_cell.angle_alpha   90.00
_cell.angle_beta   90.00
_cell.angle_gamma   90.00
#
_symmetry.space_group_name_H-M   'P 1'
#
loop_
_entity.id
_entity.type
_entity.pdbx_description
1 polymer ?
#
loop_
_entity_poly.entity_id
_entity_poly.type
_entity_poly.pdbx_seq_one_letter_code
_entity_poly.pdbx_strand_id
1 'polypeptide(L)'
;MWSNLKKTGDMVTGQVGFHKNKDVKKVRVQKQREIINRLNKTKTHATGVDFRQLREQRDMEERQKVKEKQKQFLNEEKAKREAIERESKNMSYDRVFTPEQMSTTNKNTEGRDLEEDFM
;
A
#
# COMPACT_ATOMS: atom_id res chain seq x y z
N MET A 1 -16.02 15.04 17.18
CA MET A 1 -17.09 15.97 17.62
C MET A 1 -18.37 15.59 16.87
N TRP A 2 -19.54 15.56 17.52
CA TRP A 2 -20.78 15.13 16.87
C TRP A 2 -21.24 16.20 15.88
N SER A 3 -21.35 15.86 14.59
CA SER A 3 -21.50 16.84 13.50
C SER A 3 -22.86 17.52 13.43
N ASN A 4 -23.95 16.83 13.75
CA ASN A 4 -25.32 17.37 13.63
C ASN A 4 -25.92 17.86 14.96
N LEU A 5 -25.19 17.80 16.07
CA LEU A 5 -25.69 18.20 17.38
C LEU A 5 -25.53 19.72 17.57
N LYS A 6 -26.64 20.46 17.75
CA LYS A 6 -26.63 21.90 18.04
C LYS A 6 -26.17 22.12 19.47
N LYS A 7 -25.09 22.88 19.63
CA LYS A 7 -24.50 23.26 20.92
C LYS A 7 -24.37 24.77 20.96
N THR A 8 -25.39 25.46 21.43
CA THR A 8 -25.38 26.92 21.67
C THR A 8 -25.44 27.15 23.18
N GLY A 9 -24.73 28.18 23.67
CA GLY A 9 -24.67 28.51 25.10
C GLY A 9 -26.03 28.93 25.69
N ASP A 10 -26.93 29.42 24.83
CA ASP A 10 -28.28 29.86 25.20
C ASP A 10 -29.28 28.70 25.39
N MET A 11 -28.84 27.45 25.32
CA MET A 11 -29.72 26.28 25.48
C MET A 11 -29.98 25.99 26.95
N VAL A 12 -31.26 25.75 27.28
CA VAL A 12 -31.67 25.33 28.61
C VAL A 12 -31.07 23.97 28.96
N THR A 13 -30.77 23.74 30.24
CA THR A 13 -30.26 22.46 30.73
C THR A 13 -31.20 21.30 30.35
N GLY A 14 -30.66 20.32 29.62
CA GLY A 14 -31.44 19.18 29.11
C GLY A 14 -32.08 19.38 27.73
N GLN A 15 -32.04 20.59 27.16
CA GLN A 15 -32.47 20.81 25.78
C GLN A 15 -31.45 20.20 24.80
N VAL A 16 -31.94 19.40 23.85
CA VAL A 16 -31.14 18.82 22.77
C VAL A 16 -31.72 19.26 21.43
N GLY A 17 -30.89 19.85 20.58
CA GLY A 17 -31.26 20.33 19.25
C GLY A 17 -30.34 19.79 18.17
N PHE A 18 -30.83 19.72 16.93
CA PHE A 18 -30.05 19.34 15.77
C PHE A 18 -29.94 20.51 14.79
N HIS A 19 -28.84 20.59 14.04
CA HIS A 19 -28.69 21.61 12.99
C HIS A 19 -29.56 21.28 11.78
N LYS A 20 -29.58 20.01 11.38
CA LYS A 20 -30.34 19.50 10.23
C LYS A 20 -31.23 18.33 10.68
N ASN A 21 -32.53 18.58 10.78
CA ASN A 21 -33.51 17.55 11.15
C ASN A 21 -33.67 16.44 10.08
N LYS A 22 -33.31 16.73 8.82
CA LYS A 22 -33.37 15.75 7.71
C LYS A 22 -32.36 14.61 7.89
N ASP A 23 -31.24 14.89 8.54
CA ASP A 23 -30.18 13.91 8.77
C ASP A 23 -30.46 13.05 10.02
N VAL A 24 -31.60 13.27 10.69
CA VAL A 24 -32.00 12.51 11.89
C VAL A 24 -32.82 11.29 11.48
N LYS A 25 -32.25 10.10 11.67
CA LYS A 25 -32.97 8.84 11.47
C LYS A 25 -33.93 8.57 12.63
N LYS A 26 -35.22 8.51 12.35
CA LYS A 26 -36.27 8.16 13.32
C LYS A 26 -36.71 6.72 13.09
N VAL A 27 -36.69 5.90 14.15
CA VAL A 27 -37.10 4.49 14.09
C VAL A 27 -38.10 4.22 15.21
N ARG A 28 -39.22 3.57 14.90
CA ARG A 28 -40.20 3.14 15.89
C ARG A 28 -39.79 1.77 16.44
N VAL A 29 -39.59 1.67 17.75
CA VAL A 29 -39.14 0.45 18.42
C VAL A 29 -40.07 0.13 19.58
N GLN A 30 -40.34 -1.15 19.82
CA GLN A 30 -41.10 -1.60 20.99
C GLN A 30 -40.21 -1.62 22.24
N LYS A 31 -40.77 -1.27 23.41
CA LYS A 31 -40.03 -1.25 24.66
C LYS A 31 -39.87 -2.66 25.23
N GLN A 32 -38.69 -3.26 25.09
CA GLN A 32 -38.36 -4.57 25.65
C GLN A 32 -37.44 -4.44 26.88
N ARG A 33 -38.03 -4.35 28.08
CA ARG A 33 -37.30 -4.10 29.33
C ARG A 33 -36.30 -5.21 29.70
N GLU A 34 -36.67 -6.47 29.47
CA GLU A 34 -35.87 -7.63 29.87
C GLU A 34 -34.55 -7.74 29.12
N ILE A 35 -34.56 -7.45 27.81
CA ILE A 35 -33.36 -7.44 26.97
C ILE A 35 -32.43 -6.33 27.42
N ILE A 36 -32.95 -5.13 27.66
CA ILE A 36 -32.18 -3.98 28.16
C ILE A 36 -31.52 -4.32 29.50
N ASN A 37 -32.25 -4.94 30.42
CA ASN A 37 -31.73 -5.31 31.74
C ASN A 37 -30.62 -6.37 31.64
N ARG A 38 -30.74 -7.35 30.73
CA ARG A 38 -29.66 -8.32 30.48
C ARG A 38 -28.42 -7.65 29.88
N LEU A 39 -28.61 -6.79 28.89
CA LEU A 39 -27.50 -6.06 28.26
C LEU A 39 -26.79 -5.14 29.25
N ASN A 40 -27.51 -4.43 30.11
CA ASN A 40 -26.91 -3.56 31.12
C ASN A 40 -26.10 -4.36 32.16
N LYS A 41 -26.53 -5.59 32.51
CA LYS A 41 -25.78 -6.47 33.42
C LYS A 41 -24.47 -6.97 32.82
N THR A 42 -24.43 -7.23 31.52
CA THR A 42 -23.22 -7.72 30.83
C THR A 42 -22.38 -6.60 30.21
N LYS A 43 -22.82 -5.35 30.30
CA LYS A 43 -22.16 -4.19 29.71
C LYS A 43 -20.84 -3.91 30.42
N THR A 44 -19.75 -4.41 29.85
CA THR A 44 -18.41 -4.03 30.26
C THR A 44 -18.08 -2.65 29.70
N HIS A 45 -18.09 -1.65 30.57
CA HIS A 45 -17.55 -0.35 30.23
C HIS A 45 -16.03 -0.42 30.31
N ALA A 46 -15.36 -0.40 29.16
CA ALA A 46 -13.94 -0.14 29.11
C ALA A 46 -13.73 1.36 29.38
N THR A 47 -13.84 1.74 30.65
CA THR A 47 -13.94 3.13 31.13
C THR A 47 -12.68 3.96 30.85
N GLY A 48 -11.58 3.33 30.46
CA GLY A 48 -10.30 3.97 30.15
C GLY A 48 -9.81 3.77 28.72
N VAL A 49 -10.70 3.56 27.74
CA VAL A 49 -10.26 3.48 26.35
C VAL A 49 -10.01 4.88 25.80
N ASP A 50 -8.74 5.25 25.67
CA ASP A 50 -8.36 6.47 24.99
C ASP A 50 -8.65 6.34 23.48
N PHE A 51 -9.81 6.84 23.08
CA PHE A 51 -10.26 6.82 21.69
C PHE A 51 -9.30 7.53 20.73
N ARG A 52 -8.48 8.45 21.24
CA ARG A 52 -7.46 9.12 20.44
C ARG A 52 -6.34 8.15 20.07
N GLN A 53 -5.81 7.41 21.03
CA GLN A 53 -4.77 6.41 20.79
C GLN A 53 -5.25 5.30 19.84
N LEU A 54 -6.47 4.81 20.02
CA LEU A 54 -7.03 3.79 19.10
C LEU A 54 -7.18 4.30 17.66
N ARG A 55 -7.52 5.58 17.50
CA ARG A 55 -7.59 6.19 16.17
C ARG A 55 -6.20 6.37 15.56
N GLU A 56 -5.23 6.86 16.34
CA GLU A 56 -3.86 7.01 15.88
C GLU A 56 -3.23 5.66 15.51
N GLN A 57 -3.51 4.59 16.27
CA GLN A 57 -3.09 3.23 15.93
C GLN A 57 -3.67 2.77 14.59
N ARG A 58 -4.98 2.96 14.38
CA ARG A 58 -5.62 2.63 13.09
C ARG A 58 -4.98 3.41 11.94
N ASP A 59 -4.83 4.71 12.09
CA ASP A 59 -4.25 5.57 11.06
C ASP A 59 -2.78 5.20 10.77
N MET A 60 -2.02 4.77 11.79
CA MET A 60 -0.67 4.24 11.62
C MET A 60 -0.65 2.92 10.85
N GLU A 61 -1.51 1.97 11.19
CA GLU A 61 -1.60 0.69 10.49
C GLU A 61 -2.00 0.87 9.02
N GLU A 62 -2.96 1.75 8.74
CA GLU A 62 -3.36 2.06 7.36
C GLU A 62 -2.19 2.67 6.57
N ARG A 63 -1.43 3.60 7.16
CA ARG A 63 -0.23 4.17 6.54
C ARG A 63 0.87 3.13 6.31
N GLN A 64 1.09 2.22 7.26
CA GLN A 64 2.07 1.14 7.11
C GLN A 64 1.68 0.22 5.96
N LYS A 65 0.42 -0.23 5.90
CA LYS A 65 -0.10 -1.07 4.80
C LYS A 65 0.07 -0.40 3.43
N VAL A 66 -0.20 0.91 3.34
CA VAL A 66 -0.01 1.66 2.08
C VAL A 66 1.47 1.72 1.69
N LYS A 67 2.37 2.00 2.64
CA LYS A 67 3.81 2.02 2.40
C LYS A 67 4.36 0.66 1.98
N GLU A 68 3.93 -0.41 2.62
CA GLU A 68 4.33 -1.78 2.28
C GLU A 68 3.90 -2.15 0.86
N LYS A 69 2.66 -1.84 0.48
CA LYS A 69 2.17 -2.06 -0.89
C LYS A 69 2.98 -1.28 -1.92
N GLN A 70 3.33 -0.03 -1.64
CA GLN A 70 4.19 0.76 -2.53
C GLN A 70 5.59 0.15 -2.64
N LYS A 71 6.19 -0.25 -1.51
CA LYS A 71 7.52 -0.88 -1.51
C LYS A 71 7.52 -2.20 -2.29
N GLN A 72 6.47 -3.02 -2.13
CA GLN A 72 6.31 -4.26 -2.89
C GLN A 72 6.23 -3.97 -4.40
N PHE A 73 5.40 -3.01 -4.80
CA PHE A 73 5.28 -2.61 -6.21
C PHE A 73 6.63 -2.14 -6.79
N LEU A 74 7.35 -1.25 -6.10
CA LEU A 74 8.67 -0.79 -6.54
C LEU A 74 9.70 -1.93 -6.62
N ASN A 75 9.66 -2.87 -5.68
CA ASN A 75 10.60 -3.99 -5.66
C ASN A 75 10.33 -4.97 -6.81
N GLU A 76 9.06 -5.27 -7.09
CA GLU A 76 8.65 -6.06 -8.25
C GLU A 76 9.06 -5.40 -9.56
N GLU A 77 8.90 -4.08 -9.68
CA GLU A 77 9.29 -3.35 -10.88
C GLU A 77 10.81 -3.36 -11.09
N LYS A 78 11.60 -3.18 -10.02
CA LYS A 78 13.07 -3.31 -10.07
C LYS A 78 13.50 -4.74 -10.43
N ALA A 79 12.90 -5.76 -9.81
CA ALA A 79 13.22 -7.16 -10.10
C ALA A 79 12.93 -7.52 -11.57
N LYS A 80 11.83 -6.99 -12.14
CA LYS A 80 11.51 -7.15 -13.57
C LYS A 80 12.55 -6.45 -14.46
N ARG A 81 12.94 -5.22 -14.15
CA ARG A 81 13.97 -4.48 -14.90
C ARG A 81 15.31 -5.21 -14.87
N GLU A 82 15.74 -5.69 -13.70
CA GLU A 82 16.97 -6.47 -13.58
C GLU A 82 16.91 -7.82 -14.30
N ALA A 83 15.74 -8.48 -14.31
CA ALA A 83 15.56 -9.72 -15.06
C ALA A 83 15.70 -9.46 -16.57
N ILE A 84 15.06 -8.41 -17.10
CA ILE A 84 15.18 -8.00 -18.49
C ILE A 84 16.63 -7.61 -18.83
N GLU A 85 17.31 -6.85 -17.95
CA GLU A 85 18.72 -6.49 -18.15
C GLU A 85 19.60 -7.73 -18.18
N ARG A 86 19.41 -8.67 -17.23
CA ARG A 86 20.13 -9.95 -17.21
C ARG A 86 19.87 -10.78 -18.45
N GLU A 87 18.63 -10.88 -18.92
CA GLU A 87 18.27 -11.56 -20.16
C GLU A 87 18.94 -10.89 -21.37
N SER A 88 18.85 -9.56 -21.49
CA SER A 88 19.49 -8.81 -22.58
C SER A 88 21.02 -8.97 -22.57
N LYS A 89 21.63 -9.07 -21.40
CA LYS A 89 23.08 -9.28 -21.23
C LYS A 89 23.50 -10.72 -21.48
N ASN A 90 22.61 -11.69 -21.29
CA ASN A 90 22.83 -13.08 -21.66
C ASN A 90 22.63 -13.31 -23.17
N MET A 91 21.69 -12.57 -23.77
CA MET A 91 21.45 -12.56 -25.22
C MET A 91 22.53 -11.78 -25.98
N SER A 92 23.10 -10.75 -25.36
CA SER A 92 24.18 -9.94 -25.96
C SER A 92 25.54 -10.63 -25.79
N TYR A 93 26.26 -10.80 -26.90
CA TYR A 93 27.63 -11.30 -26.93
C TYR A 93 28.69 -10.27 -26.49
N ASP A 94 28.28 -9.12 -25.94
CA ASP A 94 29.15 -8.00 -25.54
C ASP A 94 30.28 -8.40 -24.56
N ARG A 95 30.05 -9.42 -23.72
CA ARG A 95 31.07 -9.96 -22.81
C ARG A 95 32.10 -10.88 -23.47
N VAL A 96 31.81 -11.42 -24.65
CA VAL A 96 32.69 -12.33 -25.40
C VAL A 96 33.66 -11.54 -26.28
N PHE A 97 33.27 -10.31 -26.63
CA PHE A 97 34.02 -9.41 -27.50
C PHE A 97 34.96 -8.49 -26.69
N THR A 98 35.93 -9.10 -25.99
CA THR A 98 37.01 -8.35 -25.33
C THR A 98 38.14 -8.04 -26.33
N PRO A 99 38.77 -6.85 -26.28
CA PRO A 99 39.83 -6.48 -27.23
C PRO A 99 41.03 -7.44 -27.17
N GLU A 100 41.29 -8.03 -26.00
CA GLU A 100 42.32 -9.06 -25.82
C GLU A 100 42.00 -10.36 -26.59
N GLN A 101 40.72 -10.79 -26.64
CA GLN A 101 40.31 -12.00 -27.36
C GLN A 101 40.16 -11.78 -28.87
N MET A 102 39.72 -10.58 -29.31
CA MET A 102 39.63 -10.21 -30.73
C MET A 102 40.99 -10.19 -31.44
N SER A 103 42.07 -10.01 -30.71
CA SER A 103 43.43 -9.86 -31.26
C SER A 103 44.12 -11.19 -31.59
N THR A 104 43.49 -12.34 -31.32
CA THR A 104 44.16 -13.66 -31.37
C THR A 104 43.89 -14.47 -32.64
N THR A 105 42.90 -14.12 -33.45
CA THR A 105 42.56 -14.88 -34.68
C THR A 105 43.55 -14.65 -35.83
N ASN A 106 44.22 -13.50 -35.90
CA ASN A 106 45.06 -13.14 -37.06
C ASN A 106 46.57 -13.40 -36.86
N LYS A 107 46.97 -14.14 -35.83
CA LYS A 107 48.40 -14.51 -35.65
C LYS A 107 48.85 -15.68 -36.54
N ASN A 108 47.95 -16.31 -37.28
CA ASN A 108 48.26 -17.42 -38.20
C ASN A 108 48.02 -17.07 -39.69
N THR A 109 47.92 -15.78 -40.04
CA THR A 109 47.77 -15.32 -41.43
C THR A 109 49.03 -14.64 -41.95
N GLU A 110 50.20 -14.99 -41.42
CA GLU A 110 51.47 -14.71 -42.09
C GLU A 110 51.69 -15.83 -43.14
N GLY A 111 51.15 -15.65 -44.34
CA GLY A 111 51.46 -16.51 -45.50
C GLY A 111 50.32 -17.37 -46.05
N ARG A 112 49.06 -16.93 -45.99
CA ARG A 112 47.97 -17.56 -46.75
C ARG A 112 47.43 -16.55 -47.75
N ASP A 113 47.77 -16.71 -49.03
CA ASP A 113 47.22 -15.92 -50.13
C ASP A 113 45.71 -16.19 -50.22
N LEU A 114 44.92 -15.23 -49.77
CA LEU A 114 43.46 -15.30 -49.77
C LEU A 114 42.86 -15.14 -51.18
N GLU A 115 43.70 -14.88 -52.20
CA GLU A 115 43.29 -14.75 -53.59
C GLU A 115 43.14 -16.10 -54.33
N GLU A 116 43.75 -17.20 -53.85
CA GLU A 116 43.67 -18.52 -54.53
C GLU A 116 42.41 -19.34 -54.22
N ASP A 117 41.67 -19.02 -53.15
CA ASP A 117 40.48 -19.78 -52.71
C ASP A 117 39.15 -19.20 -53.26
N PHE A 118 39.23 -18.15 -54.09
CA PHE A 118 38.08 -17.47 -54.72
C PHE A 118 38.17 -17.52 -56.26
N MET A 119 38.67 -18.63 -56.82
CA MET A 119 38.48 -19.02 -58.23
C MET A 119 37.98 -20.46 -58.33
#